data_AF-A0A2P2LL56-F1
#
_entry.id   AF-A0A2P2LL56-F1
#
_cell.length_a   1.000
_cell.length_b   1.000
_cell.length_c   1.000
_cell.angle_alpha   90.00
_cell.angle_beta   90.00
_cell.angle_gamma   90.00
#
_symmetry.space_group_name_H-M   'P 1'
#
loop_
_entity.id
_entity.type
_entity.pdbx_description
1 polymer ?
#
loop_
_entity_poly.entity_id
_entity_poly.type
_entity_poly.pdbx_seq_one_letter_code
_entity_poly.pdbx_strand_id
1 'polypeptide(L)' 'MAEKLAPDKRHSFINNGQEVFEWDQTLEEVNIYINLPPNVHSKQFYCKIQSKHVEVGIKGNPPYLNVSPFFLNFAFFFF' A
#
# COMPACT_ATOMS: atom_id res chain seq x y z
N MET A 1 -4.71 -17.11 -24.99
CA MET A 1 -3.57 -16.17 -24.99
C MET A 1 -3.84 -15.17 -23.86
N ALA A 2 -3.43 -15.52 -22.65
CA ALA A 2 -3.53 -14.64 -21.48
C ALA A 2 -2.08 -14.40 -21.06
N GLU A 3 -1.47 -13.42 -21.70
CA GLU A 3 -0.09 -13.06 -21.42
C GLU A 3 -0.01 -12.60 -19.96
N LYS A 4 0.90 -13.24 -19.26
CA LYS A 4 1.24 -13.09 -17.85
C LYS A 4 1.46 -11.59 -17.52
N LEU A 5 0.48 -10.94 -16.90
CA LEU A 5 0.55 -9.54 -16.47
C LEU A 5 0.43 -9.39 -14.94
N ALA A 6 0.81 -10.41 -14.17
CA ALA A 6 1.18 -10.17 -12.78
C ALA A 6 2.64 -9.69 -12.80
N PRO A 7 2.99 -8.52 -12.23
CA PRO A 7 4.40 -8.19 -12.01
C PRO A 7 5.06 -9.36 -11.26
N ASP A 8 6.16 -9.88 -11.79
CA ASP A 8 6.84 -11.09 -11.27
C ASP A 8 7.37 -10.90 -9.83
N LYS A 9 7.27 -9.70 -9.25
CA LYS A 9 7.83 -9.34 -7.95
C LYS A 9 6.90 -8.45 -7.15
N ARG A 10 6.40 -8.97 -6.02
CA ARG A 10 5.80 -8.17 -4.96
C ARG A 10 6.90 -7.46 -4.18
N HIS A 11 6.62 -6.24 -3.77
CA HIS A 11 7.50 -5.43 -2.94
C HIS A 11 6.91 -5.35 -1.54
N SER A 12 7.75 -5.38 -0.51
CA SER A 12 7.35 -5.34 0.90
C SER A 12 8.04 -4.19 1.60
N PHE A 13 7.30 -3.38 2.35
CA PHE A 13 7.88 -2.38 3.25
C PHE A 13 7.99 -2.96 4.65
N ILE A 14 9.23 -3.15 5.11
CA ILE A 14 9.52 -3.69 6.44
C ILE A 14 9.93 -2.54 7.36
N ASN A 15 9.19 -2.36 8.45
CA ASN A 15 9.52 -1.41 9.51
C ASN A 15 9.80 -2.18 10.81
N ASN A 16 10.95 -1.95 11.44
CA ASN A 16 11.36 -2.63 12.67
C ASN A 16 11.25 -4.17 12.62
N GLY A 17 11.52 -4.76 11.45
CA GLY A 17 11.44 -6.21 11.25
C GLY A 17 10.03 -6.76 11.05
N GLN A 18 9.01 -5.88 10.99
CA GLN A 18 7.63 -6.24 10.65
C GLN A 18 7.28 -5.71 9.27
N GLU A 19 6.72 -6.59 8.44
CA GLU A 19 6.13 -6.20 7.16
C GLU A 19 4.86 -5.38 7.42
N VAL A 20 4.88 -4.12 6.99
CA VAL A 20 3.78 -3.16 7.20
C VAL A 20 2.79 -3.24 6.06
N PHE A 21 3.27 -3.29 4.82
CA PHE A 21 2.44 -3.44 3.63
C PHE A 21 3.25 -4.01 2.46
N GLU A 22 2.55 -4.71 1.58
CA GLU A 22 3.05 -5.19 0.30
C GLU A 22 2.39 -4.43 -0.84
N TRP A 23 3.07 -4.33 -1.98
CA TRP A 23 2.47 -3.81 -3.19
C TRP A 23 2.95 -4.50 -4.46
N ASP A 24 2.07 -4.49 -5.44
CA ASP A 24 2.35 -4.86 -6.81
C ASP A 24 1.75 -3.82 -7.76
N GLN A 25 2.38 -3.63 -8.92
CA GLN A 25 1.95 -2.63 -9.88
C GLN A 25 1.91 -3.21 -11.29
N THR A 26 0.94 -2.75 -12.06
CA THR A 26 0.89 -2.90 -13.52
C THR A 26 1.06 -1.51 -14.15
N LEU A 27 0.99 -1.42 -15.48
CA LEU A 27 1.02 -0.12 -16.18
C LEU A 27 -0.19 0.77 -15.85
N GLU A 28 -1.31 0.15 -15.44
CA GLU A 28 -2.60 0.85 -15.27
C GLU A 28 -3.02 0.94 -13.80
N GLU A 29 -2.55 0.01 -12.96
CA GLU A 29 -3.07 -0.17 -11.60
C GLU A 29 -1.95 -0.41 -10.58
N VAL A 30 -2.22 -0.03 -9.33
CA VAL A 30 -1.35 -0.30 -8.18
C VAL A 30 -2.18 -0.99 -7.12
N ASN A 31 -1.77 -2.20 -6.75
CA ASN A 31 -2.38 -3.00 -5.69
C ASN A 31 -1.54 -2.88 -4.40
N ILE A 32 -2.19 -2.53 -3.29
CA ILE A 32 -1.56 -2.42 -1.97
C ILE A 32 -2.25 -3.40 -1.02
N TYR A 33 -1.47 -4.28 -0.40
CA TYR A 33 -1.94 -5.26 0.57
C TYR A 33 -1.44 -4.87 1.95
N ILE A 34 -2.35 -4.79 2.92
CA ILE A 34 -2.03 -4.40 4.29
C ILE A 34 -2.59 -5.47 5.22
N ASN A 35 -1.70 -6.11 5.98
CA ASN A 35 -2.11 -7.06 7.00
C ASN A 35 -2.55 -6.29 8.26
N LEU A 36 -3.84 -6.37 8.57
CA LEU A 36 -4.38 -5.74 9.77
C LEU A 36 -3.98 -6.53 11.03
N PRO A 37 -3.64 -5.84 12.13
CA PRO A 37 -3.41 -6.52 13.39
C PRO A 37 -4.68 -7.25 13.87
N PRO A 38 -4.54 -8.35 14.62
CA PRO A 38 -5.67 -9.04 15.22
C PRO A 38 -6.42 -8.09 16.17
N ASN A 39 -7.74 -8.18 16.19
CA ASN A 39 -8.67 -7.36 16.99
C ASN A 39 -8.96 -5.93 16.50
N VAL A 40 -8.53 -5.55 15.29
CA VAL A 40 -8.93 -4.26 14.70
C VAL A 40 -10.31 -4.39 14.06
N HIS A 41 -11.29 -3.62 14.55
CA HIS A 41 -12.61 -3.61 13.95
C HIS A 41 -12.61 -2.77 12.67
N SER A 42 -13.29 -3.21 11.61
CA SER A 42 -13.28 -2.54 10.29
C SER A 42 -13.73 -1.08 10.33
N LYS A 43 -14.52 -0.68 11.34
CA LYS A 43 -14.98 0.72 11.54
C LYS A 43 -13.88 1.68 11.99
N GLN A 44 -12.82 1.13 12.59
CA GLN A 44 -11.65 1.88 13.04
C GLN A 44 -10.64 2.05 11.90
N PHE A 45 -10.66 1.15 10.91
CA PHE A 45 -9.87 1.30 9.70
C PHE A 45 -10.40 2.46 8.85
N TYR A 46 -9.50 3.24 8.29
CA TYR A 46 -9.84 4.27 7.31
C TYR A 46 -8.87 4.22 6.14
N CYS A 47 -9.44 4.46 4.96
CA CYS A 47 -8.73 4.59 3.71
C CYS A 47 -9.25 5.84 3.02
N LYS A 48 -8.36 6.80 2.76
CA LYS A 48 -8.66 8.04 2.08
C LYS A 48 -7.83 8.11 0.81
N ILE A 49 -8.49 7.88 -0.32
CA ILE A 49 -7.88 7.93 -1.64
C ILE A 49 -8.29 9.26 -2.29
N GLN A 50 -7.31 10.08 -2.59
CA GLN A 50 -7.45 11.33 -3.34
C GLN A 50 -6.55 11.25 -4.57
N SER A 51 -6.83 12.07 -5.59
CA SER A 51 -6.11 12.04 -6.89
C SER A 51 -4.57 12.07 -6.77
N LYS A 52 -4.05 12.67 -5.70
CA LYS A 52 -2.61 12.84 -5.48
C LYS A 52 -2.16 12.39 -4.08
N HIS A 53 -3.02 11.75 -3.31
CA HIS A 53 -2.72 11.44 -1.92
C HIS A 53 -3.49 10.22 -1.47
N VAL A 54 -2.77 9.24 -0.94
CA VAL A 54 -3.36 8.03 -0.35
C VAL A 54 -2.95 7.97 1.11
N GLU A 55 -3.95 7.84 1.97
CA GLU A 55 -3.77 7.71 3.41
C GLU A 55 -4.55 6.50 3.91
N VAL A 56 -3.85 5.58 4.59
CA VAL A 56 -4.43 4.34 5.10
C VAL A 56 -3.95 4.11 6.52
N GLY A 57 -4.88 3.81 7.43
CA GLY A 57 -4.55 3.67 8.84
C GLY A 57 -5.69 3.25 9.74
N ILE A 58 -5.44 3.26 11.04
CA ILE A 58 -6.44 3.09 12.10
C ILE A 58 -6.69 4.44 12.76
N LYS A 59 -7.96 4.80 12.91
CA LYS A 59 -8.37 6.04 13.59
C LYS A 59 -7.79 6.09 15.00
N GLY A 60 -7.06 7.17 15.30
CA GLY A 60 -6.41 7.38 16.60
C GLY A 60 -4.98 6.86 16.70
N ASN A 61 -4.46 6.19 15.67
CA ASN A 61 -3.06 5.77 15.57
C ASN A 61 -2.38 6.48 14.38
N PRO A 62 -1.04 6.59 14.33
CA PRO A 62 -0.35 7.01 13.11
C PRO A 62 -0.75 6.14 11.91
N PRO A 63 -0.92 6.74 10.71
CA PRO A 63 -1.28 6.00 9.50
C PRO A 63 -0.19 4.99 9.13
N TYR A 64 -0.61 3.83 8.61
CA TYR A 64 0.30 2.83 8.04
C TYR A 64 0.95 3.32 6.77
N LEU A 65 0.18 4.05 5.96
CA LEU A 65 0.59 4.56 4.67
C LEU A 65 0.11 6.00 4.55
N ASN A 66 1.04 6.92 4.30
CA ASN A 66 0.75 8.32 4.02
C ASN A 66 1.62 8.76 2.85
N VAL A 67 1.10 8.56 1.64
CA VAL A 67 1.86 8.66 0.41
C VAL A 67 1.33 9.83 -0.41
N SER A 68 2.21 10.80 -0.64
CA SER A 68 1.98 11.95 -1.51
C SER A 68 2.38 11.59 -2.96
N PRO A 69 2.03 12.42 -3.97
CA PRO A 69 2.12 12.01 -5.37
C PRO A 69 3.58 11.80 -5.82
N PHE A 70 4.52 12.45 -5.14
CA PHE A 70 5.95 12.30 -5.39
C PHE A 70 6.45 10.91 -4.97
N PHE A 71 5.92 10.36 -3.88
CA PHE A 71 6.33 9.07 -3.35
C PHE A 71 5.67 7.90 -4.10
N LEU A 72 4.47 8.11 -4.67
CA LEU A 72 3.86 7.18 -5.64
C LEU A 72 4.72 7.04 -6.91
N ASN A 73 5.30 8.13 -7.43
CA ASN A 73 6.26 8.01 -8.53
C ASN A 73 7.58 7.40 -8.06
N PHE A 74 8.12 7.83 -6.92
CA PHE A 74 9.49 7.46 -6.52
C PHE A 74 9.60 6.03 -5.97
N ALA A 75 8.65 5.55 -5.16
CA ALA A 75 8.69 4.22 -4.55
C ALA A 75 8.28 3.11 -5.52
N PHE A 76 7.47 3.42 -6.53
CA PHE A 76 6.98 2.45 -7.50
C PHE A 76 7.83 2.42 -8.79
N PHE A 77 8.42 3.53 -9.27
CA PHE A 77 9.26 3.47 -10.49
C PHE A 77 10.71 3.06 -10.29
N PHE A 78 11.27 3.10 -9.06
CA PHE A 78 12.71 2.87 -8.82
C PHE A 78 13.09 1.50 -8.26
N PHE A 79 12.17 0.53 -8.20
CA PHE A 79 12.45 -0.86 -7.81
C PHE A 79 12.02 -1.86 -8.88
#